data_AF-A0A7Y6UR89-F1
#
_entry.id   AF-A0A7Y6UR89-F1
#
_cell.length_a   1.000
_cell.length_b   1.000
_cell.length_c   1.000
_cell.angle_alpha   90.00
_cell.angle_beta   90.00
_cell.angle_gamma   90.00
#
_symmetry.space_group_name_H-M   'P 1'
#
loop_
_entity.id
_entity.type
_entity.pdbx_description
1 polymer ?
#
loop_
_entity_poly.entity_id
_entity_poly.type
_entity_poly.pdbx_seq_one_letter_code
_entity_poly.pdbx_strand_id
1 'polypeptide(L)'
;MDFRRAMAGLFMLICLVGCALERASLTAQSAATSPASRGAQPVGKQQGSEASELLYITDRAPTVVSGNRLSYGAKRAIYLSFGSVSIAPRRSSSAGKRKFRVDAVSETGRFPATPYGIVATANGLHRTPQAVAAHEQAVASLQAEVARRLAAAGRKEVIVFVHGYNNSFDDAALATDEICRSLQNQFVCIVLTWPAGGVGGSFFGYSIDRESSEFAVADFKKAVRVIAATKGVERLHLLAHSRGTDVLASVVQQLAIEAYVSRSSLWQRYKIANAVFFAPDIDLDVASSKLFAWVSDPDLAFGSKSTPNTLPAQGSMHLTVYSSPRDEALKASTLISGSALRLGQLAVGNLPRDRSEAASRWAGSHMGRLVDFVEYPGGDGFIGHSYFLSDATIRADLVALIRDRAKSGDPRRQLIEIRRPFWRTSNTPQAVR
;
A
#
# COMPACT_ATOMS: atom_id res chain seq x y z
N MET A 1 44.07 30.58 20.85
CA MET A 1 44.38 29.41 20.00
C MET A 1 43.11 29.05 19.27
N ASP A 2 43.13 29.24 17.95
CA ASP A 2 42.01 29.81 17.21
C ASP A 2 40.92 28.83 16.77
N PHE A 3 39.70 29.17 17.16
CA PHE A 3 38.40 28.68 16.67
C PHE A 3 38.09 29.14 15.22
N ARG A 4 39.12 29.42 14.41
CA ARG A 4 39.02 30.01 13.06
C ARG A 4 39.59 29.15 11.93
N ARG A 5 39.95 27.88 12.18
CA ARG A 5 40.48 26.96 11.15
C ARG A 5 39.65 25.70 10.86
N ALA A 6 38.45 25.57 11.45
CA ALA A 6 37.50 24.49 11.11
C ALA A 6 36.35 24.94 10.19
N MET A 7 36.42 26.16 9.65
CA MET A 7 35.43 26.77 8.74
C MET A 7 36.05 27.00 7.35
N ALA A 8 36.46 25.92 6.69
CA ALA A 8 36.90 25.98 5.28
C ALA A 8 36.63 24.69 4.47
N GLY A 9 35.91 23.71 5.04
CA GLY A 9 35.60 22.43 4.38
C GLY A 9 34.10 22.15 4.19
N LEU A 10 33.24 23.15 4.39
CA LEU A 10 31.78 23.01 4.29
C LEU A 10 31.15 24.12 3.44
N PHE A 11 31.79 24.43 2.31
CA PHE A 11 31.27 25.33 1.29
C PHE A 11 31.67 24.83 -0.11
N MET A 12 31.20 23.63 -0.46
CA MET A 12 31.08 23.17 -1.84
C MET A 12 30.05 22.03 -1.89
N LEU A 13 28.80 22.36 -1.59
CA LEU A 13 27.67 21.48 -1.87
C LEU A 13 26.44 22.33 -2.24
N ILE A 14 26.58 23.18 -3.25
CA ILE A 14 25.46 23.83 -3.92
C ILE A 14 25.75 23.84 -5.41
N CYS A 15 24.74 23.41 -6.18
CA CYS A 15 24.57 23.48 -7.64
C CYS A 15 24.83 22.18 -8.44
N LEU A 16 23.78 21.84 -9.21
CA LEU A 16 23.75 21.09 -10.47
C LEU A 16 23.43 19.58 -10.42
N VAL A 17 22.14 19.25 -10.42
CA VAL A 17 21.57 18.33 -11.43
C VAL A 17 20.20 18.86 -11.85
N GLY A 18 20.19 19.81 -12.78
CA GLY A 18 19.05 20.05 -13.65
C GLY A 18 19.28 19.24 -14.92
N CYS A 19 18.55 18.14 -15.12
CA CYS A 19 18.57 17.45 -16.40
C CYS A 19 17.64 18.16 -17.38
N ALA A 20 18.25 18.90 -18.29
CA ALA A 20 17.61 19.45 -19.48
C ALA A 20 17.22 18.30 -20.44
N LEU A 21 16.03 18.43 -21.01
CA LEU A 21 15.59 17.68 -22.19
C LEU A 21 16.45 18.11 -23.39
N GLU A 22 17.22 17.19 -23.96
CA GLU A 22 17.71 17.35 -25.33
C GLU A 22 16.81 16.59 -26.31
N ARG A 23 16.39 17.34 -27.33
CA ARG A 23 15.64 16.90 -28.49
C ARG A 23 16.58 16.15 -29.43
N ALA A 24 16.23 14.92 -29.79
CA ALA A 24 16.72 14.30 -31.01
C ALA A 24 15.54 14.22 -31.99
N SER A 25 15.64 15.00 -33.07
CA SER A 25 14.69 14.97 -34.19
C SER A 25 15.26 14.13 -35.33
N LEU A 26 14.48 13.13 -35.71
CA LEU A 26 14.24 12.63 -37.07
C LEU A 26 15.36 11.89 -37.81
N THR A 27 15.07 10.62 -38.16
CA THR A 27 14.74 10.29 -39.56
C THR A 27 13.67 9.20 -39.58
N ALA A 28 12.60 9.48 -40.32
CA ALA A 28 11.51 8.56 -40.60
C ALA A 28 11.84 7.78 -41.89
N GLN A 29 11.57 6.48 -41.90
CA GLN A 29 11.36 5.72 -43.13
C GLN A 29 9.98 5.04 -43.05
N SER A 30 9.12 5.45 -43.98
CA SER A 30 7.88 4.76 -44.39
C SER A 30 8.26 3.49 -45.18
N ALA A 31 7.45 2.48 -45.45
CA ALA A 31 6.06 2.10 -45.22
C ALA A 31 5.97 0.63 -45.66
N ALA A 32 5.03 -0.16 -45.14
CA ALA A 32 4.43 -1.26 -45.89
C ALA A 32 3.06 -1.63 -45.30
N THR A 33 2.06 -1.62 -46.16
CA THR A 33 0.63 -1.74 -45.88
C THR A 33 0.12 -3.18 -46.08
N SER A 34 -0.96 -3.52 -45.36
CA SER A 34 -2.07 -4.46 -45.70
C SER A 34 -1.94 -5.98 -45.46
N PRO A 35 -3.07 -6.75 -45.38
CA PRO A 35 -4.48 -6.38 -45.12
C PRO A 35 -5.20 -7.25 -44.03
N ALA A 36 -6.48 -6.92 -43.83
CA ALA A 36 -7.44 -7.36 -42.81
C ALA A 36 -7.93 -8.83 -42.85
N SER A 37 -8.41 -9.32 -41.69
CA SER A 37 -9.67 -10.11 -41.55
C SER A 37 -10.15 -10.07 -40.08
N ARG A 38 -11.25 -9.36 -39.80
CA ARG A 38 -12.65 -9.82 -39.59
C ARG A 38 -12.94 -10.49 -38.24
N GLY A 39 -13.75 -9.82 -37.42
CA GLY A 39 -14.77 -10.47 -36.60
C GLY A 39 -14.71 -10.26 -35.08
N ALA A 40 -15.07 -9.07 -34.59
CA ALA A 40 -15.63 -8.94 -33.24
C ALA A 40 -16.58 -7.74 -33.19
N GLN A 41 -17.81 -8.00 -32.75
CA GLN A 41 -18.88 -7.00 -32.63
C GLN A 41 -18.53 -5.90 -31.61
N PRO A 42 -19.07 -4.67 -31.78
CA PRO A 42 -18.73 -3.56 -30.92
C PRO A 42 -19.46 -3.68 -29.59
N VAL A 43 -18.73 -4.06 -28.54
CA VAL A 43 -19.13 -3.71 -27.17
C VAL A 43 -19.17 -2.19 -27.09
N GLY A 44 -20.31 -1.66 -26.62
CA GLY A 44 -20.64 -0.24 -26.65
C GLY A 44 -19.47 0.65 -26.22
N LYS A 45 -19.17 1.65 -27.06
CA LYS A 45 -18.35 2.81 -26.71
C LYS A 45 -18.97 3.48 -25.48
N GLN A 46 -18.38 3.26 -24.31
CA GLN A 46 -18.47 4.23 -23.23
C GLN A 46 -17.52 5.38 -23.56
N GLN A 47 -18.13 6.54 -23.73
CA GLN A 47 -17.63 7.77 -24.29
C GLN A 47 -17.25 8.70 -23.12
N GLY A 48 -16.02 9.23 -23.10
CA GLY A 48 -15.52 10.18 -22.08
C GLY A 48 -14.84 9.48 -20.90
N SER A 49 -13.53 9.65 -20.63
CA SER A 49 -12.96 10.81 -19.93
C SER A 49 -13.67 11.19 -18.62
N GLU A 50 -14.21 10.24 -17.86
CA GLU A 50 -14.81 10.54 -16.55
C GLU A 50 -13.75 10.67 -15.45
N ALA A 51 -13.92 11.71 -14.63
CA ALA A 51 -13.17 11.86 -13.39
C ALA A 51 -13.43 10.65 -12.49
N SER A 52 -12.39 10.14 -11.82
CA SER A 52 -12.54 9.08 -10.83
C SER A 52 -12.75 9.69 -9.44
N GLU A 53 -13.51 9.00 -8.60
CA GLU A 53 -13.74 9.39 -7.21
C GLU A 53 -13.25 8.26 -6.28
N LEU A 54 -12.35 8.59 -5.36
CA LEU A 54 -11.84 7.67 -4.35
C LEU A 54 -12.37 8.05 -2.96
N LEU A 55 -12.49 7.07 -2.07
CA LEU A 55 -12.67 7.33 -0.64
C LEU A 55 -11.29 7.53 -0.04
N TYR A 56 -11.05 8.65 0.63
CA TYR A 56 -9.85 8.82 1.44
C TYR A 56 -10.18 8.63 2.91
N ILE A 57 -9.20 8.16 3.68
CA ILE A 57 -9.21 8.16 5.13
C ILE A 57 -7.83 8.66 5.59
N THR A 58 -7.80 9.67 6.45
CA THR A 58 -6.57 10.41 6.75
C THR A 58 -6.51 10.90 8.19
N ASP A 59 -5.35 10.77 8.81
CA ASP A 59 -4.95 11.38 10.07
C ASP A 59 -4.00 12.58 9.83
N ARG A 60 -3.97 13.10 8.59
CA ARG A 60 -3.32 14.36 8.24
C ARG A 60 -4.16 15.54 8.73
N ALA A 61 -3.50 16.59 9.20
CA ALA A 61 -4.14 17.85 9.49
C ALA A 61 -4.63 18.52 8.21
N PRO A 62 -5.87 19.02 8.17
CA PRO A 62 -6.37 19.75 7.02
C PRO A 62 -5.58 21.04 6.82
N THR A 63 -5.35 21.39 5.57
CA THR A 63 -4.80 22.67 5.14
C THR A 63 -5.81 23.36 4.25
N VAL A 64 -5.97 24.67 4.43
CA VAL A 64 -6.81 25.50 3.56
C VAL A 64 -5.87 26.14 2.54
N VAL A 65 -5.99 25.75 1.28
CA VAL A 65 -5.26 26.38 0.18
C VAL A 65 -6.01 27.65 -0.24
N SER A 66 -5.29 28.65 -0.79
CA SER A 66 -5.88 29.86 -1.38
C SER A 66 -7.11 29.50 -2.25
N GLY A 67 -8.25 30.12 -1.96
CA GLY A 67 -9.54 29.79 -2.59
C GLY A 67 -10.46 28.85 -1.78
N ASN A 68 -10.18 28.64 -0.48
CA ASN A 68 -11.00 27.86 0.46
C ASN A 68 -11.19 26.38 0.08
N ARG A 69 -10.25 25.81 -0.68
CA ARG A 69 -10.27 24.40 -1.07
C ARG A 69 -9.59 23.55 0.02
N LEU A 70 -10.30 22.53 0.51
CA LEU A 70 -9.76 21.56 1.45
C LEU A 70 -8.60 20.80 0.82
N SER A 71 -7.51 20.68 1.58
CA SER A 71 -6.37 19.81 1.28
C SER A 71 -5.82 19.26 2.61
N TYR A 72 -4.80 18.42 2.54
CA TYR A 72 -4.19 17.79 3.70
C TYR A 72 -2.67 17.92 3.64
N GLY A 73 -2.07 18.43 4.73
CA GLY A 73 -0.63 18.64 4.85
C GLY A 73 0.12 17.43 5.40
N ALA A 74 1.33 17.67 5.88
CA ALA A 74 2.18 16.66 6.54
C ALA A 74 2.10 16.70 8.07
N LYS A 75 1.27 17.58 8.66
CA LYS A 75 1.07 17.63 10.12
C LYS A 75 0.09 16.54 10.54
N ARG A 76 0.25 16.01 11.75
CA ARG A 76 -0.67 15.03 12.36
C ARG A 76 -1.95 15.72 12.82
N ALA A 77 -3.10 15.14 12.52
CA ALA A 77 -4.36 15.39 13.21
C ALA A 77 -4.51 14.33 14.29
N ILE A 78 -4.98 14.72 15.48
CA ILE A 78 -5.28 13.76 16.56
C ILE A 78 -6.63 13.04 16.36
N TYR A 79 -7.15 13.02 15.14
CA TYR A 79 -8.40 12.41 14.73
C TYR A 79 -8.26 11.88 13.31
N LEU A 80 -9.12 10.92 12.97
CA LEU A 80 -9.18 10.31 11.64
C LEU A 80 -10.36 10.90 10.85
N SER A 81 -10.08 11.59 9.76
CA SER A 81 -11.08 12.12 8.81
C SER A 81 -11.27 11.18 7.63
N PHE A 82 -12.43 11.23 6.99
CA PHE A 82 -12.70 10.51 5.74
C PHE A 82 -13.66 11.28 4.83
N GLY A 83 -13.56 11.01 3.53
CA GLY A 83 -14.41 11.66 2.53
C GLY A 83 -14.04 11.30 1.10
N SER A 84 -14.47 12.13 0.14
CA SER A 84 -14.19 11.93 -1.29
C SER A 84 -13.00 12.75 -1.76
N VAL A 85 -12.18 12.15 -2.62
CA VAL A 85 -11.22 12.86 -3.48
C VAL A 85 -11.54 12.58 -4.94
N SER A 86 -11.73 13.63 -5.73
CA SER A 86 -11.95 13.53 -7.18
C SER A 86 -10.67 13.77 -7.95
N ILE A 87 -10.45 12.96 -9.00
CA ILE A 87 -9.25 12.99 -9.83
C ILE A 87 -9.68 13.21 -11.27
N ALA A 88 -9.14 14.27 -11.88
CA ALA A 88 -9.49 14.67 -13.22
C ALA A 88 -8.28 14.60 -14.17
N PRO A 89 -8.48 14.27 -15.45
CA PRO A 89 -7.45 14.43 -16.47
C PRO A 89 -6.99 15.87 -16.56
N ARG A 90 -5.67 16.09 -16.62
CA ARG A 90 -5.08 17.38 -16.90
C ARG A 90 -5.19 17.63 -18.41
N ARG A 91 -5.91 18.68 -18.81
CA ARG A 91 -5.92 19.15 -20.21
C ARG A 91 -4.48 19.44 -20.65
N SER A 92 -3.97 18.68 -21.61
CA SER A 92 -2.66 18.88 -22.23
C SER A 92 -2.86 19.30 -23.68
N SER A 93 -2.12 20.33 -24.12
CA SER A 93 -2.12 20.81 -25.51
C SER A 93 -1.24 19.98 -26.45
N SER A 94 -0.50 18.99 -25.94
CA SER A 94 0.37 18.11 -26.72
C SER A 94 0.05 16.63 -26.49
N ALA A 95 0.26 15.82 -27.54
CA ALA A 95 -0.04 14.38 -27.65
C ALA A 95 0.84 13.46 -26.76
N GLY A 96 1.06 13.85 -25.50
CA GLY A 96 1.75 13.05 -24.49
C GLY A 96 0.82 12.19 -23.64
N LYS A 97 1.40 11.34 -22.77
CA LYS A 97 0.65 10.55 -21.76
C LYS A 97 -0.27 11.47 -20.96
N ARG A 98 -1.54 11.08 -20.80
CA ARG A 98 -2.52 11.82 -19.99
C ARG A 98 -1.99 11.91 -18.55
N LYS A 99 -1.82 13.13 -18.06
CA LYS A 99 -1.51 13.38 -16.64
C LYS A 99 -2.81 13.58 -15.88
N PHE A 100 -2.87 13.14 -14.63
CA PHE A 100 -4.02 13.33 -13.74
C PHE A 100 -3.66 14.29 -12.61
N ARG A 101 -4.66 14.90 -11.99
CA ARG A 101 -4.50 15.76 -10.81
C ARG A 101 -5.69 15.57 -9.87
N VAL A 102 -5.47 15.83 -8.59
CA VAL A 102 -6.57 16.00 -7.63
C VAL A 102 -7.34 17.28 -7.96
N ASP A 103 -8.64 17.15 -8.17
CA ASP A 103 -9.53 18.23 -8.56
C ASP A 103 -10.28 18.81 -7.36
N ALA A 104 -10.97 17.97 -6.58
CA ALA A 104 -11.65 18.37 -5.35
C ALA A 104 -11.45 17.36 -4.22
N VAL A 105 -11.49 17.86 -2.99
CA VAL A 105 -11.49 17.07 -1.76
C VAL A 105 -12.67 17.53 -0.90
N SER A 106 -13.48 16.61 -0.43
CA SER A 106 -14.62 16.90 0.44
C SER A 106 -14.64 15.92 1.62
N GLU A 107 -14.65 16.45 2.84
CA GLU A 107 -14.77 15.64 4.05
C GLU A 107 -16.25 15.26 4.28
N THR A 108 -16.49 13.97 4.51
CA THR A 108 -17.83 13.43 4.81
C THR A 108 -18.01 13.22 6.32
N GLY A 109 -16.94 12.89 7.03
CA GLY A 109 -16.98 12.68 8.46
C GLY A 109 -15.60 12.54 9.08
N ARG A 110 -15.57 12.49 10.41
CA ARG A 110 -14.35 12.26 11.19
C ARG A 110 -14.67 11.54 12.49
N PHE A 111 -13.69 10.78 12.98
CA PHE A 111 -13.72 10.19 14.31
C PHE A 111 -13.43 11.25 15.38
N PRO A 112 -13.88 11.05 16.64
CA PRO A 112 -13.50 11.94 17.73
C PRO A 112 -11.98 11.91 17.98
N ALA A 113 -11.46 13.03 18.48
CA ALA A 113 -10.04 13.17 18.80
C ALA A 113 -9.59 12.15 19.85
N THR A 114 -8.37 11.63 19.69
CA THR A 114 -7.73 10.71 20.63
C THR A 114 -6.63 11.42 21.45
N PRO A 115 -6.48 11.10 22.74
CA PRO A 115 -7.21 10.08 23.51
C PRO A 115 -8.65 10.50 23.84
N TYR A 116 -9.54 9.52 24.00
CA TYR A 116 -10.92 9.77 24.43
C TYR A 116 -10.96 10.20 25.90
N GLY A 117 -11.90 11.08 26.25
CA GLY A 117 -12.16 11.41 27.64
C GLY A 117 -12.55 10.18 28.45
N ILE A 118 -12.09 10.12 29.71
CA ILE A 118 -12.37 9.04 30.65
C ILE A 118 -13.09 9.64 31.87
N VAL A 119 -14.13 8.96 32.34
CA VAL A 119 -14.92 9.32 33.53
C VAL A 119 -14.96 8.17 34.51
N ALA A 120 -14.89 8.48 35.81
CA ALA A 120 -15.11 7.51 36.87
C ALA A 120 -16.61 7.33 37.12
N THR A 121 -17.05 6.09 37.27
CA THR A 121 -18.42 5.72 37.67
C THR A 121 -18.35 4.76 38.85
N ALA A 122 -19.51 4.43 39.44
CA ALA A 122 -19.60 3.40 40.47
C ALA A 122 -19.02 2.03 40.04
N ASN A 123 -18.99 1.74 38.73
CA ASN A 123 -18.52 0.47 38.15
C ASN A 123 -17.09 0.55 37.57
N GLY A 124 -16.35 1.64 37.85
CA GLY A 124 -14.97 1.83 37.39
C GLY A 124 -14.80 2.94 36.36
N LEU A 125 -13.72 2.87 35.59
CA LEU A 125 -13.37 3.87 34.57
C LEU A 125 -14.05 3.56 33.22
N HIS A 126 -14.77 4.53 32.67
CA HIS A 126 -15.44 4.41 31.38
C HIS A 126 -15.02 5.55 30.44
N ARG A 127 -15.13 5.31 29.13
CA ARG A 127 -15.03 6.39 28.14
C ARG A 127 -16.22 7.34 28.31
N THR A 128 -16.04 8.62 28.02
CA THR A 128 -17.16 9.58 28.05
C THR A 128 -18.25 9.14 27.08
N PRO A 129 -19.54 9.19 27.46
CA PRO A 129 -20.64 8.83 26.56
C PRO A 129 -20.61 9.62 25.24
N GLN A 130 -20.20 10.89 25.28
CA GLN A 130 -20.04 11.74 24.10
C GLN A 130 -18.97 11.21 23.13
N ALA A 131 -17.81 10.76 23.63
CA ALA A 131 -16.75 10.21 22.76
C ALA A 131 -17.18 8.87 22.15
N VAL A 132 -17.91 8.04 22.91
CA VAL A 132 -18.44 6.78 22.40
C VAL A 132 -19.49 7.04 21.32
N ALA A 133 -20.47 7.92 21.56
CA ALA A 133 -21.50 8.25 20.58
C ALA A 133 -20.92 8.86 19.30
N ALA A 134 -19.94 9.78 19.42
CA ALA A 134 -19.25 10.36 18.27
C ALA A 134 -18.46 9.29 17.48
N HIS A 135 -17.85 8.32 18.18
CA HIS A 135 -17.19 7.19 17.54
C HIS A 135 -18.19 6.32 16.76
N GLU A 136 -19.30 5.92 17.38
CA GLU A 136 -20.34 5.09 16.75
C GLU A 136 -20.95 5.78 15.53
N GLN A 137 -21.20 7.09 15.61
CA GLN A 137 -21.65 7.89 14.47
C GLN A 137 -20.63 7.91 13.33
N ALA A 138 -19.33 8.08 13.64
CA ALA A 138 -18.27 8.04 12.64
C ALA A 138 -18.14 6.65 11.99
N VAL A 139 -18.27 5.56 12.77
CA VAL A 139 -18.34 4.19 12.27
C VAL A 139 -19.50 4.03 11.29
N ALA A 140 -20.71 4.41 11.70
CA ALA A 140 -21.90 4.28 10.87
C ALA A 140 -21.79 5.08 9.56
N SER A 141 -21.27 6.31 9.63
CA SER A 141 -21.05 7.17 8.45
C SER A 141 -20.02 6.58 7.48
N LEU A 142 -18.88 6.09 7.98
CA LEU A 142 -17.87 5.44 7.12
C LEU A 142 -18.41 4.15 6.49
N GLN A 143 -19.16 3.34 7.25
CA GLN A 143 -19.80 2.13 6.70
C GLN A 143 -20.85 2.46 5.64
N ALA A 144 -21.65 3.51 5.85
CA ALA A 144 -22.63 3.97 4.87
C ALA A 144 -21.95 4.42 3.56
N GLU A 145 -20.83 5.14 3.65
CA GLU A 145 -20.08 5.59 2.48
C GLU A 145 -19.44 4.42 1.72
N VAL A 146 -18.85 3.45 2.43
CA VAL A 146 -18.33 2.21 1.82
C VAL A 146 -19.47 1.41 1.17
N ALA A 147 -20.62 1.26 1.83
CA ALA A 147 -21.78 0.56 1.30
C ALA A 147 -22.36 1.23 0.05
N ARG A 148 -22.44 2.57 0.04
CA ARG A 148 -22.87 3.36 -1.13
C ARG A 148 -21.97 3.10 -2.34
N ARG A 149 -20.64 3.13 -2.14
CA ARG A 149 -19.68 2.83 -3.23
C ARG A 149 -19.75 1.38 -3.67
N LEU A 150 -19.93 0.43 -2.73
CA LEU A 150 -20.10 -0.99 -3.05
C LEU A 150 -21.35 -1.24 -3.89
N ALA A 151 -22.42 -0.48 -3.69
CA ALA A 151 -23.63 -0.61 -4.50
C ALA A 151 -23.37 -0.29 -5.99
N ALA A 152 -22.52 0.71 -6.26
CA ALA A 152 -22.12 1.10 -7.62
C ALA A 152 -20.96 0.25 -8.19
N ALA A 153 -20.15 -0.38 -7.35
CA ALA A 153 -19.00 -1.18 -7.78
C ALA A 153 -19.43 -2.50 -8.45
N GLY A 154 -18.73 -2.85 -9.55
CA GLY A 154 -18.93 -4.10 -10.29
C GLY A 154 -18.56 -5.36 -9.48
N ARG A 155 -17.74 -5.21 -8.44
CA ARG A 155 -17.37 -6.28 -7.49
C ARG A 155 -17.56 -5.79 -6.08
N LYS A 156 -17.96 -6.71 -5.20
CA LYS A 156 -18.18 -6.45 -3.77
C LYS A 156 -16.88 -6.53 -2.97
N GLU A 157 -15.83 -5.93 -3.51
CA GLU A 157 -14.47 -6.03 -3.01
C GLU A 157 -13.85 -4.63 -2.88
N VAL A 158 -12.97 -4.47 -1.90
CA VAL A 158 -12.36 -3.19 -1.55
C VAL A 158 -10.85 -3.26 -1.74
N ILE A 159 -10.30 -2.29 -2.46
CA ILE A 159 -8.86 -2.03 -2.53
C ILE A 159 -8.52 -0.92 -1.53
N VAL A 160 -7.58 -1.19 -0.64
CA VAL A 160 -7.06 -0.19 0.31
C VAL A 160 -5.57 0.00 0.01
N PHE A 161 -5.14 1.22 -0.32
CA PHE A 161 -3.74 1.53 -0.57
C PHE A 161 -3.14 2.42 0.52
N VAL A 162 -1.91 2.10 0.95
CA VAL A 162 -1.10 2.86 1.91
C VAL A 162 0.19 3.35 1.24
N HIS A 163 0.39 4.66 1.19
CA HIS A 163 1.55 5.27 0.53
C HIS A 163 2.86 5.18 1.34
N GLY A 164 3.97 5.50 0.69
CA GLY A 164 5.32 5.49 1.23
C GLY A 164 5.78 6.78 1.90
N TYR A 165 7.08 6.83 2.19
CA TYR A 165 7.80 7.99 2.72
C TYR A 165 7.76 9.18 1.75
N ASN A 166 7.70 10.40 2.27
CA ASN A 166 7.77 11.64 1.50
C ASN A 166 6.70 11.77 0.37
N ASN A 167 5.54 11.15 0.56
CA ASN A 167 4.39 11.34 -0.32
C ASN A 167 3.43 12.40 0.26
N SER A 168 2.92 13.28 -0.60
CA SER A 168 1.79 14.15 -0.26
C SER A 168 0.46 13.38 -0.28
N PHE A 169 -0.63 14.01 0.19
CA PHE A 169 -1.98 13.49 0.04
C PHE A 169 -2.33 13.24 -1.44
N ASP A 170 -1.98 14.18 -2.32
CA ASP A 170 -2.25 14.10 -3.75
C ASP A 170 -1.48 12.95 -4.41
N ASP A 171 -0.22 12.74 -4.07
CA ASP A 171 0.59 11.62 -4.59
C ASP A 171 -0.06 10.28 -4.25
N ALA A 172 -0.54 10.14 -3.01
CA ALA A 172 -1.20 8.92 -2.54
C ALA A 172 -2.54 8.67 -3.26
N ALA A 173 -3.33 9.73 -3.46
CA ALA A 173 -4.60 9.64 -4.20
C ALA A 173 -4.36 9.27 -5.67
N LEU A 174 -3.37 9.88 -6.33
CA LEU A 174 -3.03 9.59 -7.73
C LEU A 174 -2.49 8.17 -7.93
N ALA A 175 -1.64 7.68 -7.02
CA ALA A 175 -1.17 6.30 -7.03
C ALA A 175 -2.33 5.30 -6.88
N THR A 176 -3.28 5.59 -5.98
CA THR A 176 -4.46 4.75 -5.75
C THR A 176 -5.36 4.72 -6.98
N ASP A 177 -5.59 5.86 -7.62
CA ASP A 177 -6.34 5.95 -8.88
C ASP A 177 -5.68 5.14 -10.00
N GLU A 178 -4.35 5.18 -10.12
CA GLU A 178 -3.63 4.39 -11.11
C GLU A 178 -3.74 2.87 -10.87
N ILE A 179 -3.65 2.44 -9.61
CA ILE A 179 -3.91 1.04 -9.23
C ILE A 179 -5.33 0.65 -9.64
N CYS A 180 -6.33 1.46 -9.28
CA CYS A 180 -7.73 1.16 -9.51
C CYS A 180 -8.12 1.15 -11.00
N ARG A 181 -7.59 2.09 -11.78
CA ARG A 181 -7.74 2.06 -13.24
C ARG A 181 -7.11 0.82 -13.86
N SER A 182 -5.97 0.37 -13.34
CA SER A 182 -5.34 -0.88 -13.80
C SER A 182 -6.22 -2.10 -13.50
N LEU A 183 -6.94 -2.06 -12.37
CA LEU A 183 -7.96 -3.04 -11.97
C LEU A 183 -9.34 -2.77 -12.62
N GLN A 184 -9.40 -1.96 -13.69
CA GLN A 184 -10.60 -1.63 -14.46
C GLN A 184 -11.73 -0.99 -13.65
N ASN A 185 -11.43 -0.33 -12.52
CA ASN A 185 -12.40 0.35 -11.66
C ASN A 185 -13.58 -0.54 -11.21
N GLN A 186 -13.36 -1.85 -11.09
CA GLN A 186 -14.41 -2.80 -10.68
C GLN A 186 -14.59 -2.87 -9.15
N PHE A 187 -13.78 -2.15 -8.39
CA PHE A 187 -13.65 -2.27 -6.93
C PHE A 187 -13.97 -0.94 -6.25
N VAL A 188 -14.30 -0.98 -4.96
CA VAL A 188 -14.28 0.24 -4.14
C VAL A 188 -12.83 0.56 -3.78
N CYS A 189 -12.38 1.76 -4.14
CA CYS A 189 -11.01 2.19 -3.96
C CYS A 189 -10.87 3.18 -2.81
N ILE A 190 -10.03 2.81 -1.85
CA ILE A 190 -9.77 3.56 -0.64
C ILE A 190 -8.28 3.86 -0.54
N VAL A 191 -7.94 5.12 -0.28
CA VAL A 191 -6.57 5.52 0.08
C VAL A 191 -6.51 5.82 1.58
N LEU A 192 -5.60 5.17 2.29
CA LEU A 192 -5.22 5.55 3.65
C LEU A 192 -3.96 6.43 3.56
N THR A 193 -4.09 7.68 3.98
CA THR A 193 -2.97 8.63 3.94
C THR A 193 -2.51 8.99 5.34
N TRP A 194 -1.22 8.90 5.60
CA TRP A 194 -0.59 9.25 6.89
C TRP A 194 0.32 10.46 6.74
N PRO A 195 0.72 11.18 7.81
CA PRO A 195 1.35 12.49 7.74
C PRO A 195 2.83 12.42 7.34
N ALA A 196 3.05 12.08 6.07
CA ALA A 196 4.35 12.03 5.40
C ALA A 196 4.63 13.31 4.59
N GLY A 197 5.89 13.54 4.25
CA GLY A 197 6.34 14.65 3.40
C GLY A 197 6.48 15.98 4.14
N GLY A 198 6.84 15.93 5.42
CA GLY A 198 7.10 17.12 6.24
C GLY A 198 8.36 17.89 5.85
N VAL A 199 8.42 19.16 6.25
CA VAL A 199 9.61 20.02 6.08
C VAL A 199 10.70 19.65 7.10
N GLY A 200 11.84 19.15 6.62
CA GLY A 200 13.01 18.83 7.46
C GLY A 200 14.29 18.43 6.71
N GLY A 201 14.30 18.36 5.38
CA GLY A 201 15.39 17.76 4.61
C GLY A 201 15.44 16.23 4.74
N SER A 202 16.22 15.53 3.92
CA SER A 202 16.15 14.06 3.79
C SER A 202 16.43 13.28 5.09
N PHE A 203 17.29 13.79 5.98
CA PHE A 203 17.63 13.10 7.24
C PHE A 203 16.60 13.34 8.36
N PHE A 204 16.28 14.59 8.71
CA PHE A 204 15.28 14.86 9.75
C PHE A 204 13.86 14.51 9.27
N GLY A 205 13.59 14.67 7.98
CA GLY A 205 12.31 14.28 7.37
C GLY A 205 12.04 12.78 7.48
N TYR A 206 13.05 11.93 7.32
CA TYR A 206 12.87 10.47 7.46
C TYR A 206 12.50 10.07 8.89
N SER A 207 13.14 10.64 9.92
CA SER A 207 12.79 10.36 11.32
C SER A 207 11.39 10.84 11.68
N ILE A 208 10.99 12.04 11.23
CA ILE A 208 9.64 12.58 11.44
C ILE A 208 8.59 11.70 10.77
N ASP A 209 8.80 11.35 9.50
CA ASP A 209 7.90 10.48 8.76
C ASP A 209 7.86 9.07 9.37
N ARG A 210 8.97 8.56 9.90
CA ARG A 210 9.00 7.29 10.63
C ARG A 210 8.10 7.36 11.87
N GLU A 211 8.20 8.38 12.71
CA GLU A 211 7.28 8.52 13.85
C GLU A 211 5.82 8.74 13.40
N SER A 212 5.60 9.47 12.31
CA SER A 212 4.25 9.66 11.75
C SER A 212 3.68 8.36 11.20
N SER A 213 4.52 7.46 10.69
CA SER A 213 4.12 6.14 10.23
C SER A 213 3.67 5.26 11.41
N GLU A 214 4.36 5.33 12.57
CA GLU A 214 3.94 4.62 13.78
C GLU A 214 2.65 5.20 14.38
N PHE A 215 2.51 6.53 14.35
CA PHE A 215 1.29 7.23 14.76
C PHE A 215 0.04 6.73 14.02
N ALA A 216 0.16 6.51 12.70
CA ALA A 216 -0.96 6.12 11.84
C ALA A 216 -1.48 4.68 12.09
N VAL A 217 -0.68 3.80 12.69
CA VAL A 217 -1.02 2.37 12.85
C VAL A 217 -2.35 2.18 13.59
N ALA A 218 -2.57 2.90 14.68
CA ALA A 218 -3.78 2.76 15.49
C ALA A 218 -5.04 3.19 14.71
N ASP A 219 -4.94 4.26 13.94
CA ASP A 219 -6.03 4.79 13.13
C ASP A 219 -6.31 3.94 11.89
N PHE A 220 -5.27 3.43 11.23
CA PHE A 220 -5.45 2.55 10.07
C PHE A 220 -6.00 1.18 10.47
N LYS A 221 -5.61 0.65 11.64
CA LYS A 221 -6.27 -0.52 12.21
C LYS A 221 -7.76 -0.27 12.40
N LYS A 222 -8.13 0.86 13.00
CA LYS A 222 -9.53 1.26 13.20
C LYS A 222 -10.27 1.34 11.86
N ALA A 223 -9.70 2.00 10.85
CA ALA A 223 -10.27 2.10 9.52
C ALA A 223 -10.52 0.72 8.89
N VAL A 224 -9.52 -0.16 8.88
CA VAL A 224 -9.63 -1.51 8.32
C VAL A 224 -10.73 -2.33 9.02
N ARG A 225 -10.86 -2.24 10.35
CA ARG A 225 -11.95 -2.91 11.07
C ARG A 225 -13.33 -2.41 10.62
N VAL A 226 -13.50 -1.10 10.49
CA VAL A 226 -14.77 -0.49 10.08
C VAL A 226 -15.13 -0.87 8.64
N ILE A 227 -14.16 -0.81 7.72
CA ILE A 227 -14.33 -1.23 6.32
C ILE A 227 -14.73 -2.70 6.27
N ALA A 228 -13.98 -3.59 6.92
CA ALA A 228 -14.24 -5.03 6.91
C ALA A 228 -15.64 -5.39 7.46
N ALA A 229 -16.08 -4.68 8.50
CA ALA A 229 -17.38 -4.86 9.13
C ALA A 229 -18.55 -4.31 8.29
N THR A 230 -18.30 -3.55 7.22
CA THR A 230 -19.36 -3.02 6.36
C THR A 230 -20.11 -4.16 5.66
N LYS A 231 -21.45 -4.09 5.71
CA LYS A 231 -22.33 -5.06 5.04
C LYS A 231 -22.09 -5.03 3.53
N GLY A 232 -22.03 -6.22 2.93
CA GLY A 232 -21.81 -6.38 1.49
C GLY A 232 -20.35 -6.42 1.08
N VAL A 233 -19.39 -6.03 1.92
CA VAL A 233 -17.97 -6.31 1.66
C VAL A 233 -17.74 -7.82 1.67
N GLU A 234 -17.14 -8.36 0.61
CA GLU A 234 -16.77 -9.78 0.50
C GLU A 234 -15.26 -10.00 0.65
N ARG A 235 -14.42 -9.07 0.15
CA ARG A 235 -12.96 -9.16 0.21
C ARG A 235 -12.30 -7.80 0.38
N LEU A 236 -11.26 -7.77 1.20
CA LEU A 236 -10.31 -6.66 1.33
C LEU A 236 -8.98 -7.06 0.70
N HIS A 237 -8.45 -6.18 -0.13
CA HIS A 237 -7.09 -6.26 -0.65
C HIS A 237 -6.32 -5.04 -0.13
N LEU A 238 -5.33 -5.30 0.72
CA LEU A 238 -4.53 -4.27 1.37
C LEU A 238 -3.18 -4.15 0.63
N LEU A 239 -2.94 -3.01 0.02
CA LEU A 239 -1.75 -2.73 -0.78
C LEU A 239 -0.95 -1.65 -0.06
N ALA A 240 0.37 -1.78 -0.04
CA ALA A 240 1.24 -0.75 0.53
C ALA A 240 2.56 -0.63 -0.22
N HIS A 241 3.14 0.57 -0.20
CA HIS A 241 4.42 0.87 -0.85
C HIS A 241 5.44 1.40 0.15
N SER A 242 6.72 1.02 -0.02
CA SER A 242 7.84 1.60 0.73
C SER A 242 7.63 1.54 2.25
N ARG A 243 7.80 2.65 2.97
CA ARG A 243 7.54 2.78 4.41
C ARG A 243 6.08 2.48 4.80
N GLY A 244 5.13 2.66 3.88
CA GLY A 244 3.73 2.26 4.10
C GLY A 244 3.56 0.76 4.34
N THR A 245 4.49 -0.07 3.85
CA THR A 245 4.49 -1.52 4.12
C THR A 245 4.75 -1.82 5.59
N ASP A 246 5.54 -1.00 6.28
CA ASP A 246 5.77 -1.14 7.72
C ASP A 246 4.51 -0.80 8.51
N VAL A 247 3.80 0.28 8.12
CA VAL A 247 2.50 0.65 8.70
C VAL A 247 1.50 -0.48 8.51
N LEU A 248 1.38 -0.99 7.27
CA LEU A 248 0.44 -2.06 6.97
C LEU A 248 0.81 -3.38 7.67
N ALA A 249 2.11 -3.72 7.77
CA ALA A 249 2.57 -4.87 8.54
C ALA A 249 2.19 -4.77 10.02
N SER A 250 2.37 -3.60 10.64
CA SER A 250 1.93 -3.34 12.03
C SER A 250 0.41 -3.46 12.20
N VAL A 251 -0.37 -2.95 11.23
CA VAL A 251 -1.83 -3.08 11.23
C VAL A 251 -2.25 -4.55 11.12
N VAL A 252 -1.67 -5.29 10.17
CA VAL A 252 -1.95 -6.72 9.96
C VAL A 252 -1.54 -7.54 11.19
N GLN A 253 -0.41 -7.25 11.82
CA GLN A 253 0.01 -7.89 13.07
C GLN A 253 -1.06 -7.75 14.16
N GLN A 254 -1.51 -6.53 14.44
CA GLN A 254 -2.51 -6.27 15.48
C GLN A 254 -3.86 -6.93 15.15
N LEU A 255 -4.29 -6.87 13.88
CA LEU A 255 -5.51 -7.54 13.44
C LEU A 255 -5.38 -9.07 13.52
N ALA A 256 -4.21 -9.64 13.20
CA ALA A 256 -3.99 -11.08 13.26
C ALA A 256 -4.06 -11.59 14.70
N ILE A 257 -3.43 -10.86 15.63
CA ILE A 257 -3.54 -11.14 17.08
C ILE A 257 -5.01 -11.07 17.52
N GLU A 258 -5.74 -10.02 17.13
CA GLU A 258 -7.16 -9.88 17.50
C GLU A 258 -8.05 -10.98 16.90
N ALA A 259 -7.78 -11.40 15.67
CA ALA A 259 -8.47 -12.51 15.04
C ALA A 259 -8.18 -13.81 15.76
N TYR A 260 -6.91 -14.10 16.05
CA TYR A 260 -6.47 -15.30 16.75
C TYR A 260 -7.10 -15.40 18.15
N VAL A 261 -7.03 -14.33 18.94
CA VAL A 261 -7.69 -14.26 20.26
C VAL A 261 -9.20 -14.47 20.16
N SER A 262 -9.81 -14.04 19.05
CA SER A 262 -11.24 -14.27 18.77
C SER A 262 -11.54 -15.65 18.15
N ARG A 263 -10.60 -16.60 18.19
CA ARG A 263 -10.70 -17.93 17.55
C ARG A 263 -11.01 -17.88 16.05
N SER A 264 -10.44 -16.90 15.36
CA SER A 264 -10.69 -16.62 13.95
C SER A 264 -9.39 -16.32 13.20
N SER A 265 -9.46 -16.12 11.89
CA SER A 265 -8.34 -15.70 11.05
C SER A 265 -8.58 -14.33 10.42
N LEU A 266 -7.54 -13.74 9.84
CA LEU A 266 -7.65 -12.47 9.10
C LEU A 266 -8.73 -12.55 8.00
N TRP A 267 -8.79 -13.68 7.30
CA TRP A 267 -9.81 -13.93 6.28
C TRP A 267 -11.21 -13.99 6.88
N GLN A 268 -11.44 -14.80 7.90
CA GLN A 268 -12.78 -15.01 8.46
C GLN A 268 -13.33 -13.76 9.15
N ARG A 269 -12.49 -13.06 9.93
CA ARG A 269 -12.92 -11.91 10.74
C ARG A 269 -12.92 -10.59 9.95
N TYR A 270 -11.89 -10.38 9.14
CA TYR A 270 -11.65 -9.10 8.47
C TYR A 270 -11.75 -9.16 6.95
N LYS A 271 -12.04 -10.34 6.37
CA LYS A 271 -12.20 -10.55 4.93
C LYS A 271 -10.94 -10.20 4.13
N ILE A 272 -9.78 -10.14 4.78
CA ILE A 272 -8.52 -9.80 4.13
C ILE A 272 -8.12 -11.00 3.27
N ALA A 273 -8.18 -10.81 1.96
CA ALA A 273 -7.83 -11.80 0.95
C ALA A 273 -6.38 -11.66 0.52
N ASN A 274 -5.92 -10.41 0.33
CA ASN A 274 -4.57 -10.13 -0.08
C ASN A 274 -3.96 -9.03 0.79
N ALA A 275 -2.70 -9.22 1.20
CA ALA A 275 -1.78 -8.16 1.57
C ALA A 275 -0.69 -8.10 0.49
N VAL A 276 -0.44 -6.93 -0.09
CA VAL A 276 0.52 -6.76 -1.18
C VAL A 276 1.49 -5.65 -0.84
N PHE A 277 2.78 -5.97 -0.76
CA PHE A 277 3.83 -5.02 -0.43
C PHE A 277 4.68 -4.75 -1.66
N PHE A 278 4.77 -3.47 -2.05
CA PHE A 278 5.63 -3.00 -3.13
C PHE A 278 6.87 -2.33 -2.56
N ALA A 279 8.05 -2.78 -2.98
CA ALA A 279 9.33 -2.23 -2.54
C ALA A 279 9.41 -1.97 -1.02
N PRO A 280 9.09 -2.95 -0.15
CA PRO A 280 8.95 -2.71 1.28
C PRO A 280 10.20 -2.16 1.95
N ASP A 281 10.06 -1.00 2.59
CA ASP A 281 11.10 -0.37 3.39
C ASP A 281 10.95 -0.73 4.88
N ILE A 282 11.16 -2.02 5.16
CA ILE A 282 11.14 -2.62 6.49
C ILE A 282 12.25 -3.66 6.55
N ASP A 283 12.94 -3.72 7.70
CA ASP A 283 13.93 -4.75 7.96
C ASP A 283 13.30 -6.15 7.91
N LEU A 284 14.01 -7.14 7.36
CA LEU A 284 13.49 -8.50 7.18
C LEU A 284 13.12 -9.17 8.53
N ASP A 285 13.87 -8.95 9.63
CA ASP A 285 13.50 -9.49 10.95
C ASP A 285 12.28 -8.80 11.51
N VAL A 286 12.22 -7.48 11.36
CA VAL A 286 11.07 -6.69 11.83
C VAL A 286 9.81 -7.11 11.07
N ALA A 287 9.90 -7.33 9.75
CA ALA A 287 8.79 -7.84 8.96
C ALA A 287 8.37 -9.25 9.41
N SER A 288 9.33 -10.15 9.61
CA SER A 288 9.08 -11.52 10.03
C SER A 288 8.43 -11.57 11.41
N SER A 289 8.94 -10.81 12.37
CA SER A 289 8.37 -10.73 13.72
C SER A 289 6.95 -10.16 13.72
N LYS A 290 6.66 -9.14 12.89
CA LYS A 290 5.31 -8.59 12.75
C LYS A 290 4.32 -9.57 12.12
N LEU A 291 4.66 -10.13 10.96
CA LEU A 291 3.74 -10.96 10.17
C LEU A 291 3.43 -12.31 10.83
N PHE A 292 4.37 -12.82 11.61
CA PHE A 292 4.28 -14.16 12.23
C PHE A 292 4.17 -14.13 13.75
N ALA A 293 3.99 -12.97 14.39
CA ALA A 293 3.82 -12.84 15.84
C ALA A 293 2.76 -13.82 16.40
N TRP A 294 1.57 -13.85 15.79
CA TRP A 294 0.43 -14.63 16.28
C TRP A 294 0.59 -16.14 16.16
N VAL A 295 1.47 -16.64 15.26
CA VAL A 295 1.80 -18.08 15.17
C VAL A 295 3.03 -18.47 16.00
N SER A 296 3.81 -17.48 16.43
CA SER A 296 5.11 -17.71 17.09
C SER A 296 5.03 -17.56 18.62
N ASP A 297 3.87 -17.22 19.15
CA ASP A 297 3.62 -17.04 20.58
C ASP A 297 2.65 -18.13 21.09
N PRO A 298 3.17 -19.21 21.70
CA PRO A 298 2.33 -20.28 22.25
C PRO A 298 1.54 -19.83 23.48
N ASP A 299 1.89 -18.72 24.12
CA ASP A 299 1.19 -18.18 25.29
C ASP A 299 0.04 -17.24 24.90
N LEU A 300 -0.05 -16.88 23.61
CA LEU A 300 -1.13 -16.05 23.10
C LEU A 300 -2.49 -16.75 23.31
N ALA A 301 -3.46 -16.00 23.85
CA ALA A 301 -4.79 -16.52 24.12
C ALA A 301 -5.53 -16.90 22.82
N PHE A 302 -6.28 -18.00 22.87
CA PHE A 302 -7.19 -18.46 21.82
C PHE A 302 -8.61 -18.60 22.41
N GLY A 303 -9.34 -17.48 22.45
CA GLY A 303 -10.52 -17.29 23.27
C GLY A 303 -10.12 -16.92 24.69
N SER A 304 -10.58 -17.69 25.69
CA SER A 304 -10.35 -17.40 27.11
C SER A 304 -9.03 -17.95 27.69
N LYS A 305 -8.29 -18.77 26.93
CA LYS A 305 -7.03 -19.39 27.37
C LYS A 305 -6.10 -19.66 26.18
N SER A 306 -4.81 -19.82 26.43
CA SER A 306 -3.87 -20.29 25.40
C SER A 306 -4.19 -21.74 24.97
N THR A 307 -3.97 -22.02 23.68
CA THR A 307 -4.02 -23.36 23.09
C THR A 307 -2.86 -23.53 22.10
N PRO A 308 -1.65 -23.91 22.57
CA PRO A 308 -0.42 -23.84 21.77
C PRO A 308 -0.45 -24.62 20.45
N ASN A 309 -1.27 -25.67 20.35
CA ASN A 309 -1.34 -26.55 19.18
C ASN A 309 -2.45 -26.16 18.18
N THR A 310 -3.15 -25.04 18.38
CA THR A 310 -4.31 -24.66 17.57
C THR A 310 -4.00 -23.45 16.69
N LEU A 311 -4.11 -23.62 15.38
CA LEU A 311 -4.07 -22.51 14.42
C LEU A 311 -5.37 -22.50 13.60
N PRO A 312 -6.04 -21.34 13.46
CA PRO A 312 -7.26 -21.23 12.66
C PRO A 312 -6.95 -21.40 11.16
N ALA A 313 -7.95 -21.85 10.40
CA ALA A 313 -7.85 -21.92 8.95
C ALA A 313 -7.69 -20.52 8.35
N GLN A 314 -6.65 -20.33 7.54
CA GLN A 314 -6.30 -19.02 6.97
C GLN A 314 -7.16 -18.64 5.75
N GLY A 315 -7.96 -19.58 5.24
CA GLY A 315 -8.89 -19.33 4.15
C GLY A 315 -8.21 -18.81 2.90
N SER A 316 -8.70 -17.70 2.34
CA SER A 316 -8.17 -17.11 1.11
C SER A 316 -7.04 -16.11 1.32
N MET A 317 -6.58 -15.89 2.56
CA MET A 317 -5.55 -14.90 2.85
C MET A 317 -4.24 -15.22 2.14
N HIS A 318 -3.63 -14.21 1.52
CA HIS A 318 -2.38 -14.33 0.80
C HIS A 318 -1.54 -13.06 0.92
N LEU A 319 -0.23 -13.20 1.10
CA LEU A 319 0.75 -12.12 1.13
C LEU A 319 1.59 -12.18 -0.14
N THR A 320 1.71 -11.07 -0.85
CA THR A 320 2.62 -10.96 -2.00
C THR A 320 3.58 -9.80 -1.75
N VAL A 321 4.87 -10.09 -1.82
CA VAL A 321 5.94 -9.11 -1.63
C VAL A 321 6.68 -8.95 -2.95
N TYR A 322 6.56 -7.78 -3.56
CA TYR A 322 7.40 -7.40 -4.70
C TYR A 322 8.68 -6.79 -4.19
N SER A 323 9.82 -7.37 -4.58
CA SER A 323 11.15 -6.92 -4.22
C SER A 323 11.96 -6.58 -5.47
N SER A 324 12.88 -5.63 -5.34
CA SER A 324 13.88 -5.32 -6.35
C SER A 324 15.25 -5.24 -5.66
N PRO A 325 16.17 -6.19 -5.95
CA PRO A 325 17.50 -6.18 -5.34
C PRO A 325 18.35 -4.97 -5.70
N ARG A 326 17.99 -4.23 -6.77
CA ARG A 326 18.70 -3.02 -7.23
C ARG A 326 17.94 -1.72 -6.96
N ASP A 327 16.97 -1.73 -6.05
CA ASP A 327 16.26 -0.50 -5.64
C ASP A 327 17.19 0.44 -4.86
N GLU A 328 17.52 1.58 -5.46
CA GLU A 328 18.46 2.56 -4.90
C GLU A 328 17.91 3.32 -3.69
N ALA A 329 16.60 3.55 -3.63
CA ALA A 329 16.00 4.21 -2.47
C ALA A 329 16.09 3.32 -1.24
N LEU A 330 15.91 2.00 -1.41
CA LEU A 330 16.09 1.03 -0.33
C LEU A 330 17.56 0.89 0.08
N LYS A 331 18.52 1.02 -0.84
CA LYS A 331 19.94 1.08 -0.48
C LYS A 331 20.24 2.28 0.42
N ALA A 332 19.71 3.46 0.08
CA ALA A 332 19.83 4.64 0.92
C ALA A 332 19.18 4.44 2.30
N SER A 333 17.98 3.86 2.37
CA SER A 333 17.31 3.55 3.64
C SER A 333 18.09 2.55 4.51
N THR A 334 18.71 1.54 3.88
CA THR A 334 19.58 0.57 4.54
C THR A 334 20.76 1.26 5.20
N LEU A 335 21.42 2.17 4.48
CA LEU A 335 22.53 2.98 5.02
C LEU A 335 22.09 3.88 6.18
N ILE A 336 20.95 4.56 6.04
CA ILE A 336 20.44 5.49 7.07
C ILE A 336 20.04 4.75 8.36
N SER A 337 19.47 3.55 8.22
CA SER A 337 18.93 2.80 9.36
C SER A 337 19.89 1.79 9.98
N GLY A 338 21.03 1.50 9.33
CA GLY A 338 21.99 0.50 9.79
C GLY A 338 21.48 -0.95 9.73
N SER A 339 20.40 -1.23 8.99
CA SER A 339 19.85 -2.59 8.85
C SER A 339 20.69 -3.46 7.91
N ALA A 340 20.74 -4.78 8.15
CA ALA A 340 21.50 -5.71 7.30
C ALA A 340 20.81 -6.00 5.95
N LEU A 341 19.46 -6.11 5.93
CA LEU A 341 18.70 -6.41 4.71
C LEU A 341 17.25 -5.92 4.81
N ARG A 342 16.82 -5.08 3.85
CA ARG A 342 15.41 -4.70 3.70
C ARG A 342 14.62 -5.78 2.97
N LEU A 343 13.37 -5.98 3.41
CA LEU A 343 12.43 -6.90 2.76
C LEU A 343 12.26 -6.59 1.26
N GLY A 344 12.26 -5.31 0.89
CA GLY A 344 12.11 -4.90 -0.52
C GLY A 344 13.34 -5.14 -1.38
N GLN A 345 14.47 -5.51 -0.81
CA GLN A 345 15.70 -5.90 -1.53
C GLN A 345 15.91 -7.41 -1.55
N LEU A 346 14.96 -8.18 -1.02
CA LEU A 346 15.09 -9.63 -0.91
C LEU A 346 15.24 -10.29 -2.29
N ALA A 347 16.33 -11.02 -2.46
CA ALA A 347 16.60 -11.88 -3.60
C ALA A 347 16.91 -13.29 -3.07
N VAL A 348 16.57 -14.34 -3.83
CA VAL A 348 16.85 -15.73 -3.40
C VAL A 348 18.33 -15.94 -3.09
N GLY A 349 19.23 -15.35 -3.88
CA GLY A 349 20.68 -15.46 -3.70
C GLY A 349 21.25 -14.68 -2.52
N ASN A 350 20.47 -13.77 -1.93
CA ASN A 350 20.93 -12.83 -0.89
C ASN A 350 20.33 -13.13 0.50
N LEU A 351 19.66 -14.28 0.67
CA LEU A 351 19.15 -14.71 1.96
C LEU A 351 20.30 -15.17 2.87
N PRO A 352 20.43 -14.62 4.10
CA PRO A 352 21.29 -15.19 5.12
C PRO A 352 20.98 -16.68 5.36
N ARG A 353 22.01 -17.51 5.62
CA ARG A 353 21.88 -18.98 5.69
C ARG A 353 20.88 -19.44 6.75
N ASP A 354 20.99 -18.89 7.95
CA ASP A 354 20.08 -19.10 9.08
C ASP A 354 18.61 -18.80 8.72
N ARG A 355 18.37 -17.74 7.96
CA ARG A 355 17.01 -17.40 7.49
C ARG A 355 16.53 -18.26 6.35
N SER A 356 17.43 -18.68 5.47
CA SER A 356 17.11 -19.67 4.44
C SER A 356 16.68 -20.98 5.09
N GLU A 357 17.31 -21.40 6.19
CA GLU A 357 16.90 -22.59 6.96
C GLU A 357 15.53 -22.40 7.63
N ALA A 358 15.29 -21.26 8.29
CA ALA A 358 13.99 -20.95 8.89
C ALA A 358 12.87 -20.91 7.84
N ALA A 359 13.10 -20.27 6.69
CA ALA A 359 12.17 -20.26 5.57
C ALA A 359 11.97 -21.66 4.96
N SER A 360 13.01 -22.51 4.95
CA SER A 360 12.93 -23.90 4.48
C SER A 360 12.08 -24.77 5.40
N ARG A 361 12.04 -24.50 6.71
CA ARG A 361 11.10 -25.19 7.64
C ARG A 361 9.64 -24.92 7.28
N TRP A 362 9.37 -23.79 6.64
CA TRP A 362 8.04 -23.38 6.21
C TRP A 362 7.77 -23.76 4.76
N ALA A 363 8.81 -24.04 3.97
CA ALA A 363 8.69 -24.56 2.62
C ALA A 363 7.93 -25.91 2.66
N GLY A 364 6.86 -26.01 1.88
CA GLY A 364 5.97 -27.18 1.86
C GLY A 364 4.84 -27.15 2.90
N SER A 365 4.93 -26.32 3.94
CA SER A 365 3.85 -26.12 4.92
C SER A 365 2.68 -25.31 4.33
N HIS A 366 1.52 -25.34 5.00
CA HIS A 366 0.40 -24.46 4.65
C HIS A 366 0.77 -22.97 4.75
N MET A 367 1.64 -22.59 5.69
CA MET A 367 2.13 -21.20 5.85
C MET A 367 2.98 -20.76 4.66
N GLY A 368 3.83 -21.63 4.13
CA GLY A 368 4.64 -21.36 2.94
C GLY A 368 3.84 -21.23 1.65
N ARG A 369 2.53 -21.55 1.66
CA ARG A 369 1.59 -21.34 0.54
C ARG A 369 0.79 -20.04 0.67
N LEU A 370 0.95 -19.31 1.77
CA LEU A 370 0.27 -18.03 1.99
C LEU A 370 1.12 -16.83 1.60
N VAL A 371 2.38 -17.03 1.25
CA VAL A 371 3.32 -15.94 0.98
C VAL A 371 4.00 -16.22 -0.34
N ASP A 372 4.12 -15.19 -1.18
CA ASP A 372 4.96 -15.19 -2.37
C ASP A 372 5.89 -13.98 -2.37
N PHE A 373 7.17 -14.24 -2.63
CA PHE A 373 8.19 -13.22 -2.86
C PHE A 373 8.45 -13.15 -4.36
N VAL A 374 8.09 -12.03 -4.98
CA VAL A 374 8.21 -11.79 -6.42
C VAL A 374 9.37 -10.84 -6.67
N GLU A 375 10.46 -11.39 -7.17
CA GLU A 375 11.65 -10.65 -7.58
C GLU A 375 11.40 -9.92 -8.91
N TYR A 376 11.58 -8.61 -8.89
CA TYR A 376 11.62 -7.75 -10.06
C TYR A 376 13.07 -7.40 -10.40
N PRO A 377 13.66 -7.97 -11.47
CA PRO A 377 15.05 -7.75 -11.83
C PRO A 377 15.30 -6.39 -12.52
N GLY A 378 14.24 -5.68 -12.95
CA GLY A 378 14.33 -4.43 -13.72
C GLY A 378 14.36 -4.62 -15.24
N GLY A 379 14.23 -3.50 -15.97
CA GLY A 379 14.59 -3.39 -17.39
C GLY A 379 15.99 -2.80 -17.57
N ASP A 380 16.38 -2.44 -18.81
CA ASP A 380 17.73 -1.93 -19.18
C ASP A 380 18.08 -0.52 -18.64
N GLY A 381 17.48 -0.09 -17.52
CA GLY A 381 17.70 1.22 -16.90
C GLY A 381 17.53 1.22 -15.38
N PHE A 382 17.67 2.41 -14.77
CA PHE A 382 17.53 2.61 -13.32
C PHE A 382 16.21 2.01 -12.79
N ILE A 383 16.28 1.15 -11.76
CA ILE A 383 15.07 0.61 -11.14
C ILE A 383 14.52 1.65 -10.16
N GLY A 384 13.46 2.35 -10.60
CA GLY A 384 12.77 3.32 -9.76
C GLY A 384 12.02 2.66 -8.61
N HIS A 385 12.04 3.27 -7.43
CA HIS A 385 11.32 2.82 -6.23
C HIS A 385 9.80 2.72 -6.41
N SER A 386 9.25 3.34 -7.46
CA SER A 386 7.83 3.34 -7.82
C SER A 386 7.51 2.38 -9.00
N TYR A 387 8.33 1.35 -9.22
CA TYR A 387 8.16 0.40 -10.33
C TYR A 387 6.77 -0.23 -10.39
N PHE A 388 6.06 -0.37 -9.26
CA PHE A 388 4.72 -0.92 -9.20
C PHE A 388 3.65 -0.12 -9.97
N LEU A 389 3.90 1.18 -10.20
CA LEU A 389 3.04 2.04 -11.03
C LEU A 389 3.55 2.12 -12.47
N SER A 390 4.87 2.14 -12.65
CA SER A 390 5.46 2.42 -13.97
C SER A 390 5.64 1.19 -14.85
N ASP A 391 5.88 0.02 -14.25
CA ASP A 391 6.22 -1.20 -14.97
C ASP A 391 4.99 -2.00 -15.39
N ALA A 392 4.98 -2.44 -16.66
CA ALA A 392 3.84 -3.15 -17.23
C ALA A 392 3.71 -4.58 -16.72
N THR A 393 4.83 -5.25 -16.45
CA THR A 393 4.86 -6.64 -15.97
C THR A 393 4.31 -6.71 -14.55
N ILE A 394 4.77 -5.82 -13.66
CA ILE A 394 4.27 -5.76 -12.28
C ILE A 394 2.77 -5.40 -12.23
N ARG A 395 2.33 -4.49 -13.10
CA ARG A 395 0.89 -4.14 -13.18
C ARG A 395 0.04 -5.27 -13.73
N ALA A 396 0.52 -5.97 -14.77
CA ALA A 396 -0.17 -7.14 -15.31
C ALA A 396 -0.30 -8.26 -14.27
N ASP A 397 0.77 -8.51 -13.52
CA ASP A 397 0.78 -9.48 -12.44
C ASP A 397 -0.17 -9.09 -11.29
N LEU A 398 -0.21 -7.81 -10.90
CA LEU A 398 -1.16 -7.31 -9.90
C LEU A 398 -2.62 -7.52 -10.36
N VAL A 399 -2.90 -7.28 -11.64
CA VAL A 399 -4.23 -7.53 -12.22
C VAL A 399 -4.57 -9.02 -12.18
N ALA A 400 -3.63 -9.89 -12.57
CA ALA A 400 -3.81 -11.33 -12.52
C ALA A 400 -4.07 -11.81 -11.08
N LEU A 401 -3.30 -11.32 -10.10
CA LEU A 401 -3.44 -11.63 -8.68
C LEU A 401 -4.80 -11.20 -8.10
N ILE A 402 -5.19 -9.93 -8.31
CA ILE A 402 -6.34 -9.33 -7.62
C ILE A 402 -7.64 -9.52 -8.40
N ARG A 403 -7.67 -9.13 -9.67
CA ARG A 403 -8.89 -9.19 -10.51
C ARG A 403 -9.18 -10.63 -10.90
N ASP A 404 -8.18 -11.32 -11.45
CA ASP A 404 -8.34 -12.65 -12.04
C ASP A 404 -8.17 -13.78 -11.02
N ARG A 405 -7.75 -13.44 -9.78
CA ARG A 405 -7.52 -14.36 -8.65
C ARG A 405 -6.55 -15.49 -9.00
N ALA A 406 -5.62 -15.22 -9.92
CA ALA A 406 -4.62 -16.15 -10.38
C ALA A 406 -3.64 -16.48 -9.23
N LYS A 407 -3.23 -17.74 -9.14
CA LYS A 407 -2.19 -18.20 -8.20
C LYS A 407 -0.82 -18.08 -8.85
N SER A 408 0.25 -18.18 -8.07
CA SER A 408 1.62 -17.88 -8.56
C SER A 408 2.18 -18.83 -9.61
N GLY A 409 1.63 -20.04 -9.72
CA GLY A 409 1.92 -20.95 -10.84
C GLY A 409 1.02 -20.77 -12.06
N ASP A 410 0.09 -19.81 -12.05
CA ASP A 410 -0.80 -19.55 -13.17
C ASP A 410 -0.07 -18.73 -14.25
N PRO A 411 -0.07 -19.16 -15.52
CA PRO A 411 0.63 -18.46 -16.61
C PRO A 411 0.21 -17.00 -16.77
N ARG A 412 -1.02 -16.63 -16.36
CA ARG A 412 -1.52 -15.25 -16.40
C ARG A 412 -0.72 -14.30 -15.51
N ARG A 413 -0.05 -14.80 -14.47
CA ARG A 413 0.83 -14.02 -13.58
C ARG A 413 2.21 -13.73 -14.19
N GLN A 414 2.61 -14.46 -15.24
CA GLN A 414 3.91 -14.30 -15.90
C GLN A 414 5.10 -14.41 -14.91
N LEU A 415 4.98 -15.34 -13.96
CA LEU A 415 6.00 -15.62 -12.96
C LEU A 415 6.76 -16.90 -13.31
N ILE A 416 8.07 -16.88 -13.06
CA ILE A 416 8.95 -18.04 -13.13
C ILE A 416 9.26 -18.47 -11.69
N GLU A 417 8.96 -19.72 -11.36
CA GLU A 417 9.30 -20.30 -10.05
C GLU A 417 10.83 -20.42 -9.93
N ILE A 418 11.45 -19.75 -8.95
CA ILE A 418 12.86 -19.97 -8.62
C ILE A 418 12.95 -21.17 -7.66
N ARG A 419 12.22 -21.06 -6.55
CA ARG A 419 11.97 -22.08 -5.54
C ARG A 419 10.85 -21.55 -4.65
N ARG A 420 9.81 -22.29 -4.31
CA ARG A 420 8.75 -21.76 -3.42
C ARG A 420 9.33 -21.30 -2.06
N PRO A 421 8.87 -20.15 -1.51
CA PRO A 421 7.85 -19.21 -2.01
C PRO A 421 8.37 -18.08 -2.94
N PHE A 422 9.51 -18.26 -3.59
CA PHE A 422 10.20 -17.25 -4.40
C PHE A 422 9.97 -17.43 -5.91
N TRP A 423 9.65 -16.30 -6.55
CA TRP A 423 9.30 -16.18 -7.95
C TRP A 423 10.08 -15.03 -8.57
N ARG A 424 10.21 -15.04 -9.90
CA ARG A 424 10.73 -13.92 -10.68
C ARG A 424 9.72 -13.52 -11.73
N THR A 425 9.56 -12.21 -11.94
CA THR A 425 8.81 -11.70 -13.09
C THR A 425 9.47 -12.09 -14.42
N SER A 426 8.65 -12.42 -15.42
CA SER A 426 9.10 -12.69 -16.78
C SER A 426 8.61 -11.62 -17.74
N ASN A 427 9.49 -11.16 -18.63
CA ASN A 427 9.13 -10.23 -19.70
C ASN A 427 8.63 -10.95 -20.97
N THR A 428 8.60 -12.29 -20.96
CA THR A 428 8.16 -13.10 -22.11
C THR A 428 6.76 -13.64 -21.83
N PRO A 429 5.76 -13.39 -22.70
CA PRO A 429 4.46 -14.04 -22.57
C PRO A 429 4.65 -15.56 -22.57
N GLN A 430 4.31 -16.24 -21.46
CA GLN A 430 4.30 -17.69 -21.45
C GLN A 430 3.19 -18.16 -22.39
N ALA A 431 3.54 -18.92 -23.43
CA ALA A 431 2.57 -19.52 -24.34
C ALA A 431 1.60 -20.39 -23.53
N VAL A 432 0.31 -20.06 -23.59
CA VAL A 432 -0.76 -20.92 -23.07
C VAL A 432 -0.72 -22.20 -23.91
N ARG A 433 -0.31 -23.32 -23.30
CA ARG A 433 -0.42 -24.65 -23.92
C ARG A 433 -1.79 -25.24 -23.64
#